data_AF-A0A529C3I0-F1
#
_entry.id   AF-A0A529C3I0-F1
#
_cell.length_a   1.000
_cell.length_b   1.000
_cell.length_c   1.000
_cell.angle_alpha   90.00
_cell.angle_beta   90.00
_cell.angle_gamma   90.00
#
_symmetry.space_group_name_H-M   'P 1'
#
loop_
_entity.id
_entity.type
_entity.pdbx_description
1 polymer ?
#
loop_
_entity_poly.entity_id
_entity_poly.type
_entity_poly.pdbx_seq_one_letter_code
_entity_poly.pdbx_strand_id
1 'polypeptide(L)'
;AKPLIARGIGDELTLVPGFPALGLVLVNPGTAVSTADVFEALGRRDNAGLPPLPRNLDFHSIRNWLEITRNDLEPAARAIQP
;
A
#
# COMPACT_ATOMS: atom_id res chain seq x y z
N ALA A 1 -11.63 -10.06 9.86
CA ALA A 1 -10.29 -9.43 9.75
C ALA A 1 -10.19 -8.27 10.73
N LYS A 2 -8.97 -7.82 11.09
CA LYS A 2 -8.73 -6.60 11.89
C LYS A 2 -7.89 -5.63 11.05
N PRO A 3 -8.53 -4.71 10.29
CA PRO A 3 -7.81 -3.78 9.42
C PRO A 3 -6.98 -2.77 10.22
N LEU A 4 -5.80 -2.43 9.70
CA LEU A 4 -4.78 -1.63 10.36
C LEU A 4 -4.19 -0.60 9.38
N ILE A 5 -3.74 0.53 9.91
CA ILE A 5 -2.69 1.35 9.28
C ILE A 5 -1.36 0.99 9.94
N ALA A 6 -0.35 0.72 9.13
CA ALA A 6 1.03 0.53 9.57
C ALA A 6 1.87 1.77 9.23
N ARG A 7 2.75 2.17 10.15
CA ARG A 7 3.73 3.26 10.00
C ARG A 7 5.13 2.79 10.43
N GLY A 8 6.12 3.67 10.38
CA GLY A 8 7.51 3.30 10.64
C GLY A 8 8.01 2.31 9.58
N ILE A 9 8.57 1.19 10.03
CA ILE A 9 8.94 0.06 9.16
C ILE A 9 7.83 -1.00 9.07
N GLY A 10 6.63 -0.67 9.56
CA GLY A 10 5.49 -1.58 9.66
C GLY A 10 5.17 -2.03 11.09
N ASP A 11 5.88 -1.50 12.08
CA ASP A 11 5.79 -1.86 13.50
C ASP A 11 4.82 -0.96 14.29
N GLU A 12 4.56 0.25 13.81
CA GLU A 12 3.58 1.16 14.42
C GLU A 12 2.18 0.93 13.85
N LEU A 13 1.34 0.23 14.61
CA LEU A 13 0.01 -0.21 14.15
C LEU A 13 -1.12 0.60 14.79
N THR A 14 -2.07 1.07 13.98
CA THR A 14 -3.31 1.70 14.44
C THR A 14 -4.53 0.95 13.86
N LEU A 15 -5.47 0.57 14.72
CA LEU A 15 -6.74 -0.06 14.31
C LEU A 15 -7.59 0.87 13.46
N VAL A 16 -8.18 0.31 12.40
CA VAL A 16 -9.15 0.99 11.54
C VAL A 16 -10.51 0.30 11.68
N PRO A 17 -11.30 0.66 12.72
CA PRO A 17 -12.61 0.06 12.93
C PRO A 17 -13.58 0.44 11.82
N GLY A 18 -14.48 -0.48 11.46
CA GLY A 18 -15.52 -0.22 10.45
C GLY A 18 -15.03 -0.25 9.00
N PHE A 19 -13.79 -0.67 8.74
CA PHE A 19 -13.32 -0.90 7.37
C PHE A 19 -14.06 -2.11 6.75
N PRO A 20 -14.64 -1.97 5.55
CA PRO A 20 -15.55 -2.94 4.97
C PRO A 20 -14.78 -4.14 4.39
N ALA A 21 -15.48 -5.24 4.20
CA ALA A 21 -14.98 -6.30 3.34
C ALA A 21 -14.91 -5.81 1.89
N LEU A 22 -13.81 -6.08 1.21
CA LEU A 22 -13.60 -5.73 -0.20
C LEU A 22 -13.51 -7.02 -1.02
N GLY A 23 -14.21 -7.06 -2.16
CA GLY A 23 -13.94 -8.06 -3.19
C GLY A 23 -12.66 -7.66 -3.92
N LEU A 24 -11.61 -8.47 -3.80
CA LEU A 24 -10.30 -8.22 -4.41
C LEU A 24 -9.83 -9.48 -5.15
N VAL A 25 -9.20 -9.28 -6.30
CA VAL A 25 -8.53 -10.33 -7.06
C VAL A 25 -7.03 -10.07 -6.99
N LEU A 26 -6.27 -11.05 -6.51
CA LEU A 26 -4.82 -11.00 -6.52
C LEU A 26 -4.30 -11.72 -7.76
N VAL A 27 -3.59 -11.00 -8.62
CA VAL A 27 -2.85 -11.59 -9.74
C VAL A 27 -1.38 -11.73 -9.33
N ASN A 28 -0.87 -12.95 -9.34
CA ASN A 28 0.53 -13.24 -9.04
C ASN A 28 1.15 -14.00 -10.23
N PRO A 29 2.12 -13.41 -10.96
CA PRO A 29 2.75 -14.07 -12.11
C PRO A 29 3.67 -15.23 -11.72
N GLY A 30 3.93 -15.45 -10.42
CA GLY A 30 4.80 -16.52 -9.92
C GLY A 30 6.30 -16.19 -9.99
N THR A 31 6.66 -15.01 -10.50
CA THR A 31 8.04 -14.54 -10.56
C THR A 31 8.45 -13.86 -9.26
N ALA A 32 9.49 -14.36 -8.62
CA ALA A 32 10.02 -13.76 -7.41
C ALA A 32 10.80 -12.47 -7.70
N VAL A 33 10.64 -11.48 -6.82
CA VAL A 33 11.43 -10.25 -6.81
C VAL A 33 11.93 -10.03 -5.38
N SER A 34 13.23 -9.77 -5.20
CA SER A 34 13.84 -9.54 -3.89
C SER A 34 13.32 -8.24 -3.29
N THR A 35 12.74 -8.30 -2.09
CA THR A 35 12.28 -7.10 -1.37
C THR A 35 13.45 -6.15 -1.08
N ALA A 36 14.63 -6.69 -0.73
CA ALA A 36 15.82 -5.87 -0.45
C ALA A 36 16.25 -5.07 -1.69
N ASP A 37 16.30 -5.72 -2.85
CA ASP A 37 16.72 -5.10 -4.11
C ASP A 37 15.73 -4.00 -4.52
N VAL A 38 14.42 -4.21 -4.31
CA VAL A 38 13.38 -3.18 -4.56
C VAL A 38 13.59 -1.96 -3.67
N PHE A 39 13.88 -2.15 -2.39
CA PHE A 39 14.18 -1.03 -1.47
C PHE A 39 15.50 -0.33 -1.80
N GLU A 40 16.51 -1.05 -2.28
CA GLU A 40 17.78 -0.49 -2.72
C GLU A 40 17.59 0.40 -3.97
N ALA A 41 16.77 -0.05 -4.91
CA ALA A 41 16.44 0.65 -6.15
C ALA A 41 15.52 1.88 -5.98
N LEU A 42 14.97 2.12 -4.77
CA LEU A 42 14.18 3.32 -4.50
C LEU A 42 15.03 4.60 -4.61
N GLY A 43 14.76 5.39 -5.66
CA GLY A 43 15.44 6.68 -5.87
C GLY A 43 15.09 7.75 -4.84
N ARG A 44 13.95 7.63 -4.15
CA ARG A 44 13.49 8.59 -3.13
C ARG A 44 12.83 7.88 -1.95
N ARG A 45 13.22 8.22 -0.72
CA ARG A 45 12.74 7.58 0.53
C ARG A 45 12.03 8.54 1.49
N ASP A 46 12.06 9.85 1.22
CA ASP A 46 11.45 10.93 2.01
C ASP A 46 10.08 11.35 1.44
N ASN A 47 9.33 10.41 0.87
CA ASN A 47 8.00 10.68 0.34
C ASN A 47 7.07 11.14 1.47
N ALA A 48 6.18 12.11 1.17
CA ALA A 48 5.14 12.51 2.10
C ALA A 48 4.29 11.30 2.55
N GLY A 49 3.81 11.32 3.80
CA GLY A 49 2.92 10.27 4.30
C GLY A 49 1.63 10.15 3.47
N LEU A 50 0.93 9.02 3.63
CA LEU A 50 -0.38 8.84 3.00
C LEU A 50 -1.37 9.94 3.46
N PRO A 51 -2.30 10.36 2.58
CA PRO A 51 -3.38 11.26 2.98
C PRO A 51 -4.21 10.63 4.12
N PRO A 52 -4.85 11.46 4.96
CA PRO A 52 -5.70 10.94 6.03
C PRO A 52 -6.81 10.06 5.45
N LEU A 53 -7.22 9.03 6.20
CA LEU A 53 -8.36 8.20 5.82
C LEU A 53 -9.61 9.04 5.63
N PRO A 54 -10.50 8.64 4.70
CA PRO A 54 -11.80 9.29 4.57
C PRO A 54 -12.62 9.09 5.85
N ARG A 55 -13.46 10.08 6.17
CA ARG A 55 -14.34 10.02 7.37
C ARG A 55 -15.33 8.87 7.30
N ASN A 56 -15.81 8.54 6.10
CA ASN A 56 -16.62 7.36 5.84
C ASN A 56 -15.75 6.29 5.16
N LEU A 57 -15.88 5.05 5.62
CA LEU A 57 -15.14 3.91 5.09
C LEU A 57 -16.03 3.05 4.17
N ASP A 58 -16.95 3.65 3.42
CA ASP A 58 -17.67 2.92 2.38
C ASP A 58 -16.75 2.60 1.18
N PHE A 59 -17.20 1.68 0.32
CA PHE A 59 -16.43 1.24 -0.86
C PHE A 59 -15.98 2.39 -1.76
N HIS A 60 -16.85 3.37 -2.05
CA HIS A 60 -16.52 4.47 -2.97
C HIS A 60 -15.51 5.41 -2.34
N SER A 61 -15.69 5.73 -1.05
CA SER A 61 -14.76 6.56 -0.28
C SER A 61 -13.37 5.93 -0.22
N ILE A 62 -13.28 4.63 0.04
CA ILE A 62 -12.00 3.90 0.09
C ILE A 62 -11.37 3.81 -1.29
N ARG A 63 -12.12 3.46 -2.33
CA ARG A 63 -11.63 3.42 -3.72
C ARG A 63 -11.02 4.76 -4.12
N ASN A 64 -11.74 5.86 -3.88
CA ASN A 64 -11.26 7.21 -4.21
C ASN A 64 -10.00 7.57 -3.42
N TRP A 65 -9.93 7.17 -2.16
CA TRP A 65 -8.73 7.36 -1.35
C TRP A 65 -7.55 6.55 -1.90
N LEU A 66 -7.75 5.29 -2.28
CA LEU A 66 -6.72 4.45 -2.89
C LEU A 66 -6.22 5.02 -4.22
N GLU A 67 -7.12 5.56 -5.05
CA GLU A 67 -6.79 6.17 -6.34
C GLU A 67 -5.81 7.35 -6.23
N ILE A 68 -5.88 8.12 -5.13
CA ILE A 68 -4.95 9.23 -4.88
C ILE A 68 -3.73 8.84 -4.04
N THR A 69 -3.67 7.59 -3.56
CA THR A 69 -2.51 7.09 -2.80
C THR A 69 -1.46 6.51 -3.73
N ARG A 70 -0.19 6.64 -3.34
CA ARG A 70 0.95 6.18 -4.13
C ARG A 70 1.36 4.77 -3.73
N ASN A 71 1.85 3.99 -4.69
CA ASN A 71 2.65 2.81 -4.45
C ASN A 71 4.10 3.08 -4.86
N ASP A 72 4.88 3.60 -3.91
CA ASP A 72 6.26 4.05 -4.19
C ASP A 72 7.21 2.89 -4.58
N LEU A 73 6.89 1.65 -4.19
CA LEU A 73 7.70 0.46 -4.52
C LEU A 73 7.46 -0.05 -5.94
N GLU A 74 6.31 0.24 -6.54
CA GLU A 74 5.94 -0.32 -7.84
C GLU A 74 6.93 0.05 -8.96
N PRO A 75 7.35 1.32 -9.15
CA PRO A 75 8.29 1.66 -10.21
C PRO A 75 9.64 0.94 -10.05
N ALA A 76 10.14 0.82 -8.81
CA ALA A 76 11.39 0.12 -8.52
C ALA A 76 11.27 -1.39 -8.78
N ALA A 77 10.15 -2.01 -8.36
CA ALA A 77 9.90 -3.43 -8.62
C ALA A 77 9.80 -3.74 -10.11
N ARG A 78 9.07 -2.92 -10.87
CA ARG A 78 8.92 -3.07 -12.33
C ARG A 78 10.22 -2.86 -13.11
N ALA A 79 11.15 -2.04 -12.59
CA ALA A 79 12.47 -1.87 -13.20
C ALA A 79 13.37 -3.11 -13.04
N ILE A 80 13.16 -3.90 -11.97
CA ILE A 80 13.89 -5.14 -11.70
C ILE A 80 13.24 -6.33 -12.44
N GLN A 81 11.90 -6.43 -12.38
CA GLN A 81 11.12 -7.49 -13.02
C GLN A 81 9.76 -6.95 -13.48
N PRO A 82 9.53 -6.78 -14.79
CA PRO A 82 8.29 -6.23 -15.37
C PRO A 82 7.04 -7.08 -15.19
#